data_AF-A0A254QHP9-F1
#
_entry.id   AF-A0A254QHP9-F1
#
_cell.length_a   1.000
_cell.length_b   1.000
_cell.length_c   1.000
_cell.angle_alpha   90.00
_cell.angle_beta   90.00
_cell.angle_gamma   90.00
#
_symmetry.space_group_name_H-M   'P 1'
#
loop_
_entity.id
_entity.type
_entity.pdbx_description
1 polymer ?
#
loop_
_entity_poly.entity_id
_entity_poly.type
_entity_poly.pdbx_seq_one_letter_code
_entity_poly.pdbx_strand_id
1 'polypeptide(L)'
;MLSAAVEQADAFSAEKRPLLVGVSVLTSLDQVTLTEHLGVNRTIEEHMVKLSKDAIDLQLDGVVCSAFEIKPIRDAIGKHGIIVTPGIRLSGPTHDQKRVGTPHQAIADGADYLVIGRALTDADEPEAVLAEIGLE
;
A
#
# COMPACT_ATOMS: atom_id res chain seq x y z
N MET A 1 11.36 -17.45 -2.47
CA MET A 1 10.43 -17.11 -1.37
C MET A 1 9.08 -16.69 -1.93
N LEU A 2 8.99 -15.60 -2.70
CA LEU A 2 7.71 -15.11 -3.24
C LEU A 2 6.97 -16.14 -4.11
N SER A 3 7.66 -16.80 -5.04
CA SER A 3 7.04 -17.87 -5.87
C SER A 3 6.49 -19.03 -5.03
N ALA A 4 7.18 -19.42 -3.94
CA ALA A 4 6.68 -20.46 -3.04
C ALA A 4 5.46 -19.99 -2.24
N ALA A 5 5.35 -18.69 -1.93
CA ALA A 5 4.16 -18.14 -1.29
C ALA A 5 2.96 -18.12 -2.25
N VAL A 6 3.20 -17.84 -3.54
CA VAL A 6 2.20 -17.93 -4.60
C VAL A 6 1.72 -19.38 -4.76
N GLU A 7 2.64 -20.34 -4.91
CA GLU A 7 2.30 -21.76 -4.99
C GLU A 7 1.45 -22.21 -3.80
N GLN A 8 1.76 -21.75 -2.58
CA GLN A 8 1.00 -22.08 -1.39
C GLN A 8 -0.37 -21.40 -1.36
N ALA A 9 -0.51 -20.17 -1.85
CA ALA A 9 -1.81 -19.50 -1.97
C ALA A 9 -2.68 -20.23 -3.01
N ASP A 10 -2.10 -20.63 -4.13
CA ASP A 10 -2.79 -21.34 -5.22
C ASP A 10 -3.21 -22.78 -4.84
N ALA A 11 -2.65 -23.35 -3.76
CA ALA A 11 -3.08 -24.64 -3.23
C ALA A 11 -4.47 -24.60 -2.58
N PHE A 12 -5.00 -23.41 -2.26
CA PHE A 12 -6.36 -23.23 -1.77
C PHE A 12 -7.38 -23.21 -2.93
N SER A 13 -8.64 -23.55 -2.65
CA SER A 13 -9.71 -23.33 -3.62
C SER A 13 -9.84 -21.84 -3.96
N ALA A 14 -10.29 -21.51 -5.17
CA ALA A 14 -10.43 -20.12 -5.63
C ALA A 14 -11.22 -19.24 -4.65
N GLU A 15 -12.23 -19.79 -3.98
CA GLU A 15 -13.06 -19.08 -2.98
C GLU A 15 -12.34 -18.84 -1.63
N LYS A 16 -11.27 -19.59 -1.32
CA LYS A 16 -10.52 -19.51 -0.05
C LYS A 16 -9.09 -19.03 -0.23
N ARG A 17 -8.64 -18.83 -1.47
CA ARG A 17 -7.31 -18.35 -1.77
C ARG A 17 -7.15 -16.93 -1.20
N PRO A 18 -6.20 -16.70 -0.28
CA PRO A 18 -5.95 -15.36 0.24
C PRO A 18 -5.36 -14.47 -0.85
N LEU A 19 -5.63 -13.17 -0.76
CA LEU A 19 -4.89 -12.18 -1.54
C LEU A 19 -3.44 -12.13 -1.02
N LEU A 20 -2.49 -12.29 -1.93
CA LEU A 20 -1.07 -12.24 -1.65
C LEU A 20 -0.50 -10.92 -2.19
N VAL A 21 -0.15 -10.01 -1.28
CA VAL A 21 0.40 -8.69 -1.62
C VAL A 21 1.84 -8.52 -1.14
N GLY A 22 2.66 -7.86 -1.96
CA GLY A 22 4.06 -7.58 -1.66
C GLY A 22 4.24 -6.27 -0.92
N VAL A 23 5.00 -6.26 0.18
CA VAL A 23 5.46 -5.02 0.81
C VAL A 23 6.67 -4.51 0.03
N SER A 24 6.59 -3.26 -0.41
CA SER A 24 7.62 -2.60 -1.21
C SER A 24 8.72 -2.00 -0.32
N VAL A 25 8.85 -0.68 -0.25
CA VAL A 25 9.73 0.01 0.71
C VAL A 25 8.92 0.34 1.96
N LEU A 26 9.42 -0.04 3.13
CA LEU A 26 8.78 0.33 4.39
C LEU A 26 8.74 1.85 4.51
N THR A 27 7.58 2.38 4.90
CA THR A 27 7.34 3.84 5.02
C THR A 27 8.24 4.53 6.05
N SER A 28 8.93 3.75 6.88
CA SER A 28 9.95 4.21 7.83
C SER A 28 11.33 4.43 7.22
N LEU A 29 11.58 4.00 5.97
CA LEU A 29 12.86 4.14 5.29
C LEU A 29 12.91 5.42 4.45
N ASP A 30 14.06 6.08 4.47
CA ASP A 30 14.35 7.25 3.65
C ASP A 30 15.37 6.95 2.53
N GLN A 31 15.62 7.94 1.68
CA GLN A 31 16.46 7.77 0.50
C GLN A 31 17.91 7.45 0.89
N VAL A 32 18.40 8.08 1.97
CA VAL A 32 19.76 7.86 2.51
C VAL A 32 19.90 6.41 2.98
N THR A 33 18.91 5.90 3.71
CA THR A 33 18.90 4.50 4.14
C THR A 33 18.91 3.56 2.94
N LEU A 34 18.08 3.85 1.94
CA LEU A 34 17.98 3.03 0.74
C LEU A 34 19.31 2.98 -0.04
N THR A 35 20.01 4.11 -0.19
CA THR A 35 21.27 4.17 -0.95
C THR A 35 22.48 3.74 -0.14
N GLU A 36 22.68 4.31 1.05
CA GLU A 36 23.92 4.16 1.82
C GLU A 36 23.96 2.88 2.65
N HIS A 37 22.81 2.40 3.12
CA HIS A 37 22.73 1.22 3.99
C HIS A 37 22.26 -0.04 3.27
N LEU A 38 21.42 0.08 2.23
CA LEU A 38 20.90 -1.05 1.47
C LEU A 38 21.52 -1.21 0.07
N GLY A 39 22.33 -0.24 -0.38
CA GLY A 39 23.04 -0.31 -1.67
C GLY A 39 22.11 -0.19 -2.89
N VAL A 40 20.91 0.37 -2.73
CA VAL A 40 19.95 0.55 -3.81
C VAL A 40 20.11 1.96 -4.40
N ASN A 41 20.74 2.03 -5.57
CA ASN A 41 21.05 3.29 -6.27
C ASN A 41 19.89 3.86 -7.10
N ARG A 42 18.65 3.57 -6.71
CA ARG A 42 17.42 4.12 -7.32
C ARG A 42 16.78 5.10 -6.36
N THR A 43 16.02 6.05 -6.88
CA THR A 43 15.13 6.83 -6.01
C THR A 43 14.10 5.89 -5.36
N ILE A 44 13.52 6.30 -4.22
CA ILE A 44 12.45 5.52 -3.58
C ILE A 44 11.32 5.26 -4.59
N GLU A 45 10.88 6.27 -5.32
CA GLU A 45 9.80 6.14 -6.31
C GLU A 45 10.15 5.10 -7.40
N GLU A 46 11.33 5.20 -8.00
CA GLU A 46 11.81 4.24 -9.01
C GLU A 46 11.90 2.81 -8.44
N HIS A 47 12.36 2.69 -7.20
CA HIS A 47 12.48 1.40 -6.54
C HIS A 47 11.11 0.79 -6.24
N MET A 48 10.17 1.59 -5.73
CA MET A 48 8.78 1.20 -5.47
C MET A 48 8.09 0.71 -6.74
N VAL A 49 8.22 1.45 -7.84
CA VAL A 49 7.69 1.05 -9.15
C VAL A 49 8.31 -0.26 -9.63
N LYS A 50 9.64 -0.42 -9.52
CA LYS A 50 10.32 -1.67 -9.91
C LYS A 50 9.85 -2.86 -9.08
N LEU A 51 9.80 -2.73 -7.76
CA LEU A 51 9.32 -3.80 -6.88
C LEU A 51 7.86 -4.15 -7.14
N SER A 52 7.04 -3.16 -7.50
CA SER A 52 5.63 -3.39 -7.82
C SER A 52 5.44 -4.17 -9.12
N LYS A 53 6.25 -3.86 -10.15
CA LYS A 53 6.29 -4.67 -11.37
C LYS A 53 6.75 -6.10 -11.07
N ASP A 54 7.81 -6.24 -10.29
CA ASP A 54 8.34 -7.57 -9.92
C ASP A 54 7.31 -8.41 -9.15
N ALA A 55 6.51 -7.80 -8.28
CA ALA A 55 5.43 -8.48 -7.57
C ALA A 55 4.41 -9.06 -8.55
N ILE A 56 3.95 -8.28 -9.53
CA ILE A 56 2.98 -8.73 -10.54
C ILE A 56 3.59 -9.77 -11.48
N ASP A 57 4.85 -9.58 -11.90
CA ASP A 57 5.56 -10.56 -12.74
C ASP A 57 5.72 -11.91 -12.02
N LEU A 58 5.82 -11.88 -10.69
CA LEU A 58 5.85 -13.06 -9.82
C LEU A 58 4.46 -13.57 -9.43
N GLN A 59 3.38 -13.03 -10.02
CA GLN A 59 1.99 -13.44 -9.81
C GLN A 59 1.45 -13.19 -8.40
N LEU A 60 1.99 -12.18 -7.70
CA LEU A 60 1.29 -11.62 -6.55
C LEU A 60 0.06 -10.85 -7.02
N ASP A 61 -0.95 -10.77 -6.17
CA ASP A 61 -2.20 -10.07 -6.50
C ASP A 61 -2.04 -8.55 -6.43
N GLY A 62 -1.00 -8.05 -5.75
CA GLY A 62 -0.79 -6.63 -5.58
C GLY A 62 0.36 -6.24 -4.68
N VAL A 63 0.35 -4.98 -4.25
CA VAL A 63 1.39 -4.38 -3.42
C VAL A 63 0.84 -3.47 -2.33
N VAL A 64 1.69 -3.26 -1.31
CA VAL A 64 1.49 -2.26 -0.26
C VAL A 64 2.39 -1.06 -0.55
N CYS A 65 1.84 0.16 -0.57
CA CYS A 65 2.59 1.41 -0.78
C CYS A 65 2.01 2.59 0.00
N SER A 66 2.76 3.69 0.15
CA SER A 66 2.20 4.91 0.75
C SER A 66 1.33 5.66 -0.25
N ALA A 67 0.57 6.64 0.23
CA ALA A 67 -0.34 7.43 -0.60
C ALA A 67 0.35 8.19 -1.74
N PHE A 68 1.63 8.53 -1.61
CA PHE A 68 2.36 9.28 -2.64
C PHE A 68 2.79 8.44 -3.83
N GLU A 69 2.98 7.13 -3.64
CA GLU A 69 3.44 6.25 -4.70
C GLU A 69 2.29 5.56 -5.44
N ILE A 70 1.02 5.77 -5.04
CA ILE A 70 -0.14 5.11 -5.65
C ILE A 70 -0.16 5.33 -7.16
N LYS A 71 -0.13 6.60 -7.59
CA LYS A 71 -0.26 6.95 -9.01
C LYS A 71 0.84 6.34 -9.89
N PRO A 72 2.15 6.54 -9.61
CA PRO A 72 3.20 5.92 -10.42
C PRO A 72 3.17 4.39 -10.37
N ILE A 73 2.75 3.78 -9.24
CA ILE A 73 2.57 2.32 -9.16
C ILE A 73 1.39 1.88 -10.02
N ARG A 74 0.24 2.55 -9.93
CA ARG A 74 -0.96 2.25 -10.73
C ARG A 74 -0.68 2.33 -12.22
N ASP A 75 0.05 3.35 -12.66
CA ASP A 75 0.50 3.50 -14.05
C ASP A 75 1.42 2.34 -14.47
N ALA A 76 2.21 1.80 -13.55
CA ALA A 76 3.16 0.73 -13.81
C ALA A 76 2.56 -0.68 -13.82
N ILE A 77 1.58 -0.97 -12.95
CA ILE A 77 1.00 -2.32 -12.78
C ILE A 77 -0.39 -2.48 -13.43
N GLY A 78 -0.97 -1.38 -13.92
CA GLY A 78 -2.30 -1.38 -14.53
C GLY A 78 -3.42 -1.62 -13.51
N LYS A 79 -4.67 -1.70 -13.98
CA LYS A 79 -5.87 -1.80 -13.12
C LYS A 79 -6.08 -3.17 -12.45
N HIS A 80 -5.32 -4.18 -12.85
CA HIS A 80 -5.48 -5.55 -12.34
C HIS A 80 -4.70 -5.81 -11.05
N GLY A 81 -3.60 -5.08 -10.81
CA GLY A 81 -2.83 -5.22 -9.57
C GLY A 81 -3.49 -4.47 -8.42
N ILE A 82 -3.65 -5.13 -7.28
CA ILE A 82 -4.22 -4.55 -6.06
C ILE A 82 -3.22 -3.57 -5.43
N ILE A 83 -3.69 -2.40 -5.00
CA ILE A 83 -2.91 -1.43 -4.24
C ILE A 83 -3.53 -1.26 -2.86
N VAL A 84 -2.77 -1.67 -1.84
CA VAL A 84 -3.13 -1.49 -0.42
C VAL A 84 -2.34 -0.31 0.14
N THR A 85 -3.04 0.69 0.66
CA THR A 85 -2.42 1.95 1.11
C THR A 85 -2.63 2.17 2.61
N PRO A 86 -1.61 1.91 3.45
CA PRO A 86 -1.58 2.36 4.83
C PRO A 86 -1.22 3.84 4.98
N GLY A 87 -1.45 4.37 6.19
CA GLY A 87 -1.07 5.74 6.53
C GLY A 87 -2.04 6.79 6.02
N ILE A 88 -3.29 6.39 5.74
CA ILE A 88 -4.37 7.31 5.40
C ILE A 88 -4.75 8.10 6.65
N ARG A 89 -4.86 9.43 6.51
CA ARG A 89 -5.35 10.28 7.58
C ARG A 89 -6.75 10.77 7.32
N LEU A 90 -7.55 10.66 8.37
CA LEU A 90 -8.82 11.34 8.49
C LEU A 90 -8.57 12.76 9.01
N SER A 91 -9.49 13.69 8.79
CA SER A 91 -9.39 15.07 9.29
C SER A 91 -9.06 15.07 10.80
N GLY A 92 -7.88 15.56 11.19
CA GLY A 92 -7.43 15.53 12.59
C GLY A 92 -5.93 15.81 12.80
N PRO A 93 -5.46 15.98 14.06
CA PRO A 93 -4.10 16.40 14.38
C PRO A 93 -3.02 15.36 14.02
N THR A 94 -1.86 15.87 13.61
CA THR A 94 -0.68 15.11 13.15
C THR A 94 -0.01 14.32 14.29
N HIS A 95 -0.10 12.99 14.28
CA HIS A 95 0.79 12.15 15.06
C HIS A 95 1.65 11.24 14.14
N ASP A 96 2.95 11.50 14.18
CA ASP A 96 4.09 10.65 13.80
C ASP A 96 4.34 10.30 12.33
N GLN A 97 3.37 10.46 11.41
CA GLN A 97 3.60 10.10 9.99
C GLN A 97 4.07 11.28 9.11
N LYS A 98 5.19 11.09 8.40
CA LYS A 98 5.79 12.11 7.51
C LYS A 98 5.23 12.12 6.09
N ARG A 99 4.44 11.10 5.69
CA ARG A 99 3.95 10.92 4.31
C ARG A 99 2.48 10.53 4.26
N VAL A 100 1.58 11.41 3.80
CA VAL A 100 0.13 11.23 4.02
C VAL A 100 -0.74 11.77 2.88
N GLY A 101 -1.77 11.02 2.51
CA GLY A 101 -2.89 11.45 1.64
C GLY A 101 -4.25 11.31 2.34
N THR A 102 -5.27 12.02 1.84
CA THR A 102 -6.66 11.85 2.28
C THR A 102 -7.27 10.59 1.66
N PRO A 103 -8.33 9.99 2.25
CA PRO A 103 -9.01 8.81 1.69
C PRO A 103 -9.45 9.01 0.24
N HIS A 104 -10.13 10.14 -0.02
CA HIS A 104 -10.61 10.51 -1.35
C HIS A 104 -9.49 10.63 -2.38
N GLN A 105 -8.37 11.26 -2.01
CA GLN A 105 -7.23 11.40 -2.89
C GLN A 105 -6.59 10.03 -3.19
N ALA A 106 -6.41 9.19 -2.17
CA ALA A 106 -5.82 7.86 -2.36
C ALA A 106 -6.64 6.99 -3.33
N ILE A 107 -7.98 7.02 -3.21
CA ILE A 107 -8.86 6.31 -4.13
C ILE A 107 -8.80 6.92 -5.53
N ALA A 108 -8.82 8.25 -5.64
CA ALA A 108 -8.70 8.94 -6.92
C ALA A 108 -7.36 8.64 -7.64
N ASP A 109 -6.28 8.47 -6.87
CA ASP A 109 -4.97 8.07 -7.39
C ASP A 109 -4.89 6.57 -7.73
N GLY A 110 -5.86 5.78 -7.27
CA GLY A 110 -6.05 4.38 -7.66
C GLY A 110 -5.73 3.35 -6.57
N ALA A 111 -5.84 3.69 -5.27
CA ALA A 111 -5.82 2.69 -4.21
C ALA A 111 -7.08 1.82 -4.22
N ASP A 112 -6.92 0.51 -3.98
CA ASP A 112 -8.04 -0.43 -3.86
C ASP A 112 -8.45 -0.64 -2.40
N TYR A 113 -7.48 -0.60 -1.48
CA TYR A 113 -7.71 -0.74 -0.04
C TYR A 113 -7.03 0.38 0.73
N LEU A 114 -7.74 0.95 1.69
CA LEU A 114 -7.21 1.92 2.65
C LEU A 114 -7.01 1.24 4.00
N VAL A 115 -5.80 1.31 4.57
CA VAL A 115 -5.54 0.78 5.91
C VAL A 115 -5.54 1.93 6.91
N ILE A 116 -6.59 1.96 7.73
CA ILE A 116 -6.85 3.00 8.73
C ILE A 116 -6.72 2.37 10.12
N GLY A 117 -5.80 2.91 10.92
CA GLY A 117 -5.53 2.44 12.29
C GLY A 117 -6.09 3.40 13.33
N ARG A 118 -5.19 3.98 14.15
CA ARG A 118 -5.48 4.88 15.28
C ARG A 118 -6.55 5.94 15.03
N ALA A 119 -6.58 6.52 13.83
CA ALA A 119 -7.58 7.53 13.47
C ALA A 119 -9.04 7.03 13.59
N LEU A 120 -9.26 5.72 13.46
CA LEU A 120 -10.55 5.07 13.64
C LEU A 120 -10.65 4.35 14.99
N THR A 121 -9.60 3.62 15.39
CA THR A 121 -9.65 2.76 16.60
C THR A 121 -9.62 3.54 17.91
N ASP A 122 -9.05 4.75 17.91
CA ASP A 122 -8.91 5.57 19.12
C ASP A 122 -9.99 6.66 19.19
N ALA A 123 -10.94 6.67 18.24
CA ALA A 123 -12.05 7.61 18.22
C ALA A 123 -13.11 7.22 19.26
N ASP A 124 -13.71 8.23 19.90
CA ASP A 124 -14.83 8.02 20.83
C ASP A 124 -16.05 7.40 20.11
N GLU A 125 -16.26 7.76 18.83
CA GLU A 125 -17.33 7.26 17.97
C GLU A 125 -16.78 6.76 16.63
N PRO A 126 -16.25 5.52 16.54
CA PRO A 126 -15.64 5.00 15.32
C PRO A 126 -16.59 4.94 14.12
N GLU A 127 -17.88 4.67 14.34
CA GLU A 127 -18.89 4.64 13.27
C GLU A 127 -19.09 6.02 12.63
N ALA A 128 -19.09 7.09 13.44
CA ALA A 128 -19.19 8.46 12.94
C ALA A 128 -17.95 8.84 12.11
N VAL A 129 -16.76 8.49 12.61
CA VAL A 129 -15.49 8.71 11.89
C VAL A 129 -15.46 7.95 10.56
N LEU A 130 -15.95 6.70 10.52
CA LEU A 130 -16.07 5.92 9.29
C LEU A 130 -17.05 6.56 8.30
N ALA A 131 -18.19 7.07 8.78
CA ALA A 131 -19.17 7.77 7.95
C ALA A 131 -18.60 9.07 7.35
N GLU A 132 -17.75 9.80 8.09
CA GLU A 132 -17.07 11.00 7.57
C GLU A 132 -16.11 10.71 6.40
N ILE A 133 -15.61 9.48 6.29
CA ILE A 133 -14.76 9.08 5.15
C ILE A 133 -15.55 9.12 3.84
N GLY A 134 -16.87 8.92 3.90
CA GLY A 134 -17.76 9.04 2.74
C GLY A 134 -17.52 7.98 1.65
N LEU A 135 -17.09 6.78 2.04
CA LEU A 135 -16.90 5.64 1.14
C LEU A 135 -18.13 4.72 1.23
N GLU A 136 -19.22 5.14 0.62
CA GLU A 136 -20.42 4.31 0.39
C GLU A 136 -20.44 3.76 -1.03
#